data_AF-A0A3Q7J726-F1
#
_entry.id   AF-A0A3Q7J726-F1
#
_cell.length_a   1.000
_cell.length_b   1.000
_cell.length_c   1.000
_cell.angle_alpha   90.00
_cell.angle_beta   90.00
_cell.angle_gamma   90.00
#
_symmetry.space_group_name_H-M   'P 1'
#
loop_
_entity.id
_entity.type
_entity.pdbx_description
1 polymer ?
#
loop_
_entity_poly.entity_id
_entity_poly.type
_entity_poly.pdbx_seq_one_letter_code
_entity_poly.pdbx_strand_id
1 'polypeptide(L)'
;MIFDALVWYCKPEANGIWAKETDSAFGAYTPCAIESADCISNVVLFVLCAYRLWLVRMDHEVRRFQLTSKCYNYILILLGSCCAAEPLLRLFMGISIFNLDAETDLAPFEMVSLSIETLAWMSIIVMNLVETKVYIKEFRWYVRFGVIYALVGELVILNFVFSMQSFYSRFTLYIYYSSVICQIVFGALLLVHLPHLNPFPGYIPLRSESVDDKTDETILGEDHICPERYACILSRISFGWITPLLRQGYNRPITEKDVWKLDSWDKTETLSARFQRCWTEESRRKKPWLLRALNCSLGGRFWYGGLFKVGSDLCQFVGPLLLNRLLESLERRDPAWIGHLYAFLIFVGVVRFNLHHIKSIYFIASPIIAPRWFTKLVCV
;
A
#
# COMPACT_ATOMS: atom_id res chain seq x y z
N MET A 1 -21.98 27.64 -6.56
CA MET A 1 -21.45 27.36 -5.20
C MET A 1 -20.18 26.51 -5.21
N ILE A 2 -20.19 25.25 -5.68
CA ILE A 2 -18.95 24.42 -5.69
C ILE A 2 -17.87 25.00 -6.64
N PHE A 3 -18.27 25.46 -7.82
CA PHE A 3 -17.35 26.10 -8.77
C PHE A 3 -16.80 27.43 -8.24
N ASP A 4 -17.60 28.23 -7.54
CA ASP A 4 -17.14 29.52 -6.98
C ASP A 4 -16.11 29.32 -5.86
N ALA A 5 -16.29 28.29 -5.02
CA ALA A 5 -15.33 27.91 -4.00
C ALA A 5 -14.01 27.38 -4.60
N LEU A 6 -14.10 26.60 -5.68
CA LEU A 6 -12.92 26.09 -6.39
C LEU A 6 -12.13 27.21 -7.07
N VAL A 7 -12.81 28.18 -7.67
CA VAL A 7 -12.18 29.36 -8.28
C VAL A 7 -11.50 30.23 -7.22
N TRP A 8 -12.15 30.42 -6.06
CA TRP A 8 -11.55 31.14 -4.94
C TRP A 8 -10.31 30.42 -4.37
N TYR A 9 -10.37 29.09 -4.28
CA TYR A 9 -9.28 28.28 -3.76
C TYR A 9 -8.09 28.19 -4.72
N CYS A 10 -8.32 27.93 -6.01
CA CYS A 10 -7.25 27.70 -6.99
C CYS A 10 -6.74 28.99 -7.66
N LYS A 11 -7.50 30.11 -7.61
CA LYS A 11 -7.20 31.37 -8.32
C LYS A 11 -6.60 31.15 -9.74
N PRO A 12 -7.31 30.45 -10.65
CA PRO A 12 -6.77 30.07 -11.95
C PRO A 12 -6.55 31.29 -12.85
N GLU A 13 -5.36 31.40 -13.43
CA GLU A 13 -5.04 32.50 -14.34
C GLU A 13 -5.13 32.05 -15.79
N ALA A 14 -6.19 32.49 -16.48
CA ALA A 14 -6.54 32.00 -17.82
C ALA A 14 -5.48 32.27 -18.90
N ASN A 15 -4.60 33.26 -18.69
CA ASN A 15 -3.52 33.64 -19.62
C ASN A 15 -2.10 33.39 -19.07
N GLY A 16 -1.99 32.73 -17.91
CA GLY A 16 -0.73 32.46 -17.22
C GLY A 16 0.16 31.47 -17.96
N ILE A 17 1.43 31.40 -17.56
CA ILE A 17 2.47 30.57 -18.19
C ILE A 17 2.06 29.07 -18.20
N TRP A 18 1.41 28.61 -17.12
CA TRP A 18 0.89 27.23 -17.01
C TRP A 18 -0.14 26.87 -18.08
N ALA A 19 -1.01 27.82 -18.47
CA ALA A 19 -2.04 27.58 -19.49
C ALA A 19 -1.47 27.58 -20.92
N LYS A 20 -0.31 28.21 -21.14
CA LYS A 20 0.33 28.33 -22.46
C LYS A 20 1.36 27.23 -22.73
N GLU A 21 2.12 26.84 -21.72
CA GLU A 21 3.28 25.96 -21.90
C GLU A 21 3.08 24.53 -21.42
N THR A 22 1.94 24.20 -20.80
CA THR A 22 1.63 22.80 -20.45
C THR A 22 0.46 22.28 -21.27
N ASP A 23 0.69 21.19 -22.02
CA ASP A 23 -0.33 20.42 -22.74
C ASP A 23 -1.19 19.56 -21.80
N SER A 24 -1.56 20.11 -20.63
CA SER A 24 -2.31 19.40 -19.61
C SER A 24 -3.81 19.59 -19.81
N ALA A 25 -4.60 18.52 -19.68
CA ALA A 25 -6.07 18.58 -19.79
C ALA A 25 -6.74 19.55 -18.78
N PHE A 26 -6.03 19.93 -17.71
CA PHE A 26 -6.49 20.86 -16.68
C PHE A 26 -6.14 22.34 -16.96
N GLY A 27 -5.30 22.64 -17.96
CA GLY A 27 -4.93 24.01 -18.35
C GLY A 27 -4.46 24.88 -17.17
N ALA A 28 -5.14 26.01 -16.93
CA ALA A 28 -4.84 26.92 -15.83
C ALA A 28 -5.02 26.33 -14.41
N TYR A 29 -5.74 25.20 -14.27
CA TYR A 29 -5.92 24.51 -12.97
C TYR A 29 -4.84 23.47 -12.66
N THR A 30 -3.94 23.20 -13.62
CA THR A 30 -2.85 22.22 -13.46
C THR A 30 -2.06 22.37 -12.15
N PRO A 31 -1.59 23.56 -11.73
CA PRO A 31 -0.88 23.70 -10.46
C PRO A 31 -1.73 23.32 -9.25
N CYS A 32 -2.97 23.82 -9.19
CA CYS A 32 -3.89 23.52 -8.10
C CYS A 32 -4.21 22.02 -8.02
N ALA A 33 -4.38 21.34 -9.16
CA ALA A 33 -4.70 19.92 -9.22
C ALA A 33 -3.54 19.04 -8.74
N ILE A 34 -2.31 19.35 -9.18
CA ILE A 34 -1.11 18.59 -8.79
C ILE A 34 -0.85 18.77 -7.29
N GLU A 35 -0.87 19.99 -6.79
CA GLU A 35 -0.59 20.28 -5.39
C GLU A 35 -1.71 19.78 -4.46
N SER A 36 -2.97 19.82 -4.90
CA SER A 36 -4.06 19.19 -4.14
C SER A 36 -3.89 17.67 -4.04
N ALA A 37 -3.38 17.01 -5.09
CA ALA A 37 -3.10 15.58 -5.06
C ALA A 37 -1.94 15.25 -4.10
N ASP A 38 -0.90 16.06 -4.10
CA ASP A 38 0.21 15.94 -3.15
C ASP A 38 -0.26 16.20 -1.69
N CYS A 39 -1.07 17.23 -1.48
CA CYS A 39 -1.69 17.54 -0.19
C CYS A 39 -2.43 16.33 0.41
N ILE A 40 -3.22 15.61 -0.40
CA ILE A 40 -3.90 14.37 0.05
C ILE A 40 -2.90 13.34 0.57
N SER A 41 -1.76 13.18 -0.11
CA SER A 41 -0.68 12.26 0.29
C SER A 41 -0.12 12.64 1.65
N ASN A 42 0.12 13.93 1.87
CA ASN A 42 0.64 14.46 3.13
C ASN A 42 -0.37 14.38 4.29
N VAL A 43 -1.68 14.56 4.02
CA VAL A 43 -2.74 14.31 5.02
C VAL A 43 -2.74 12.84 5.45
N VAL A 44 -2.67 11.90 4.51
CA VAL A 44 -2.61 10.47 4.81
C VAL A 44 -1.38 10.14 5.67
N LEU A 45 -0.22 10.71 5.32
CA LEU A 45 1.02 10.52 6.07
C LEU A 45 0.89 11.06 7.52
N PHE A 46 0.34 12.25 7.69
CA PHE A 46 0.06 12.83 9.02
C PHE A 46 -0.86 11.93 9.86
N VAL A 47 -1.97 11.44 9.29
CA VAL A 47 -2.92 10.55 9.97
C VAL A 47 -2.24 9.24 10.38
N LEU A 48 -1.43 8.64 9.50
CA LEU A 48 -0.70 7.40 9.80
C LEU A 48 0.31 7.61 10.93
N CYS A 49 1.03 8.73 10.94
CA CYS A 49 1.96 9.09 12.02
C CYS A 49 1.23 9.33 13.34
N ALA A 50 0.10 10.05 13.33
CA ALA A 50 -0.72 10.29 14.51
C ALA A 50 -1.28 8.99 15.10
N TYR A 51 -1.81 8.10 14.25
CA TYR A 51 -2.33 6.79 14.66
C TYR A 51 -1.24 5.94 15.32
N ARG A 52 -0.04 5.90 14.72
CA ARG A 52 1.08 5.15 15.28
C ARG A 52 1.58 5.76 16.59
N LEU A 53 1.61 7.08 16.72
CA LEU A 53 1.95 7.75 17.97
C LEU A 53 0.92 7.45 19.07
N TRP A 54 -0.36 7.42 18.72
CA TRP A 54 -1.45 7.01 19.63
C TRP A 54 -1.26 5.57 20.09
N LEU A 55 -0.97 4.63 19.17
CA LEU A 55 -0.70 3.22 19.47
C LEU A 55 0.46 3.08 20.47
N VAL A 56 1.52 3.86 20.29
CA VAL A 56 2.69 3.84 21.21
C VAL A 56 2.35 4.36 22.61
N ARG A 57 1.42 5.33 22.72
CA ARG A 57 1.08 5.96 24.01
C ARG A 57 -0.02 5.26 24.78
N MET A 58 -1.08 4.80 24.11
CA MET A 58 -2.32 4.34 24.74
C MET A 58 -2.44 2.81 24.82
N ASP A 59 -1.79 2.07 23.91
CA ASP A 59 -1.96 0.63 23.87
C ASP A 59 -0.96 -0.08 24.82
N HIS A 60 -1.50 -0.87 25.75
CA HIS A 60 -0.76 -1.64 26.73
C HIS A 60 -0.52 -3.10 26.31
N GLU A 61 -1.25 -3.59 25.31
CA GLU A 61 -1.13 -4.98 24.82
C GLU A 61 0.04 -5.16 23.84
N VAL A 62 0.52 -4.07 23.23
CA VAL A 62 1.53 -4.12 22.18
C VAL A 62 2.94 -4.31 22.75
N ARG A 63 3.69 -5.26 22.17
CA ARG A 63 5.07 -5.58 22.61
C ARG A 63 6.02 -4.42 22.30
N ARG A 64 6.69 -3.94 23.36
CA ARG A 64 7.65 -2.83 23.31
C ARG A 64 9.08 -3.35 23.22
N PHE A 65 9.88 -2.72 22.37
CA PHE A 65 11.29 -3.04 22.15
C PHE A 65 12.17 -1.82 22.41
N GLN A 66 13.43 -2.04 22.75
CA GLN A 66 14.45 -0.98 22.75
C GLN A 66 15.39 -1.15 21.56
N LEU A 67 15.77 -0.03 20.95
CA LEU A 67 16.76 -0.02 19.88
C LEU A 67 18.16 -0.28 20.43
N THR A 68 18.92 -1.15 19.77
CA THR A 68 20.33 -1.40 20.10
C THR A 68 21.21 -0.19 19.77
N SER A 69 20.94 0.51 18.66
CA SER A 69 21.64 1.74 18.26
C SER A 69 20.65 2.86 17.96
N LYS A 70 20.88 4.02 18.56
CA LYS A 70 20.03 5.21 18.41
C LYS A 70 20.49 6.14 17.30
N CYS A 71 21.75 6.01 16.85
CA CYS A 71 22.37 6.92 15.87
C CYS A 71 21.56 7.03 14.58
N TYR A 72 20.99 5.93 14.12
CA TYR A 72 20.19 5.92 12.89
C TYR A 72 18.92 6.77 12.99
N ASN A 73 18.19 6.67 14.10
CA ASN A 73 17.01 7.51 14.33
C ASN A 73 17.38 8.99 14.46
N TYR A 74 18.55 9.32 15.04
CA TYR A 74 19.04 10.70 15.05
C TYR A 74 19.35 11.23 13.64
N ILE A 75 19.90 10.40 12.75
CA ILE A 75 20.10 10.77 11.33
C ILE A 75 18.76 11.00 10.64
N LEU A 76 17.77 10.13 10.85
CA LEU A 76 16.42 10.32 10.31
C LEU A 76 15.75 11.61 10.84
N ILE A 77 15.90 11.92 12.13
CA ILE A 77 15.39 13.15 12.72
C ILE A 77 16.07 14.38 12.10
N LEU A 78 17.38 14.34 11.89
CA LEU A 78 18.11 15.45 11.26
C LEU A 78 17.62 15.70 9.83
N LEU A 79 17.49 14.63 9.03
CA LEU A 79 16.97 14.71 7.67
C LEU A 79 15.52 15.18 7.64
N GLY A 80 14.67 14.66 8.54
CA GLY A 80 13.28 15.10 8.69
C GLY A 80 13.17 16.58 9.05
N SER A 81 14.05 17.09 9.91
CA SER A 81 14.12 18.52 10.25
C SER A 81 14.51 19.38 9.04
N CYS A 82 15.43 18.91 8.19
CA CYS A 82 15.73 19.59 6.92
C CYS A 82 14.51 19.63 5.99
N CYS A 83 13.76 18.53 5.89
CA CYS A 83 12.55 18.44 5.08
C CYS A 83 11.40 19.30 5.64
N ALA A 84 11.30 19.46 6.96
CA ALA A 84 10.30 20.34 7.58
C ALA A 84 10.66 21.83 7.46
N ALA A 85 11.95 22.16 7.38
CA ALA A 85 12.42 23.54 7.33
C ALA A 85 12.10 24.21 5.97
N GLU A 86 12.15 23.48 4.87
CA GLU A 86 11.88 24.04 3.54
C GLU A 86 10.44 24.59 3.37
N PRO A 87 9.36 23.80 3.59
CA PRO A 87 8.00 24.32 3.45
C PRO A 87 7.70 25.43 4.47
N LEU A 88 8.29 25.36 5.67
CA LEU A 88 8.16 26.41 6.69
C LEU A 88 8.85 27.71 6.25
N LEU A 89 10.05 27.63 5.69
CA LEU A 89 10.77 28.79 5.14
C LEU A 89 10.03 29.41 3.96
N ARG A 90 9.45 28.59 3.08
CA ARG A 90 8.65 29.07 1.95
C ARG A 90 7.35 29.74 2.40
N LEU A 91 6.67 29.17 3.39
CA LEU A 91 5.49 29.77 4.02
C LEU A 91 5.83 31.12 4.69
N PHE A 92 6.98 31.22 5.36
CA PHE A 92 7.40 32.45 6.04
C PHE A 92 7.88 33.54 5.08
N MET A 93 8.66 33.19 4.05
CA MET A 93 9.18 34.15 3.07
C MET A 93 8.18 34.49 1.97
N GLY A 94 7.04 33.79 1.92
CA GLY A 94 6.03 34.00 0.88
C GLY A 94 6.50 33.61 -0.52
N ILE A 95 7.34 32.57 -0.63
CA ILE A 95 7.90 32.13 -1.92
C ILE A 95 6.99 31.07 -2.55
N SER A 96 6.29 31.46 -3.61
CA SER A 96 5.47 30.58 -4.43
C SER A 96 6.29 29.87 -5.52
N ILE A 97 5.94 28.61 -5.81
CA ILE A 97 6.45 27.88 -6.98
C ILE A 97 5.43 27.91 -8.12
N PHE A 98 4.12 28.00 -7.85
CA PHE A 98 3.15 27.95 -8.93
C PHE A 98 2.65 29.33 -9.37
N ASN A 99 2.84 30.37 -8.56
CA ASN A 99 2.60 31.76 -8.93
C ASN A 99 3.87 32.37 -9.55
N LEU A 100 3.92 32.39 -10.88
CA LEU A 100 5.05 32.90 -11.66
C LEU A 100 4.95 34.41 -11.96
N ASP A 101 3.82 35.03 -11.62
CA ASP A 101 3.56 36.44 -11.84
C ASP A 101 3.85 37.28 -10.57
N ALA A 102 4.30 38.51 -10.76
CA ALA A 102 5.02 39.32 -9.75
C ALA A 102 4.21 39.77 -8.51
N GLU A 103 2.96 39.35 -8.35
CA GLU A 103 2.18 39.63 -7.13
C GLU A 103 2.53 38.59 -6.05
N THR A 104 3.24 39.06 -5.02
CA THR A 104 3.84 38.29 -3.91
C THR A 104 2.84 37.66 -2.94
N ASP A 105 1.62 37.38 -3.36
CA ASP A 105 0.60 36.76 -2.51
C ASP A 105 0.55 35.26 -2.78
N LEU A 106 0.85 34.44 -1.75
CA LEU A 106 0.62 33.00 -1.79
C LEU A 106 -0.85 32.73 -2.09
N ALA A 107 -1.11 31.85 -3.06
CA ALA A 107 -2.46 31.39 -3.30
C ALA A 107 -2.95 30.56 -2.08
N PRO A 108 -4.26 30.59 -1.78
CA PRO A 108 -4.78 29.91 -0.59
C PRO A 108 -4.57 28.38 -0.63
N PHE A 109 -4.52 27.78 -1.83
CA PHE A 109 -4.20 26.36 -1.97
C PHE A 109 -2.74 26.03 -1.61
N GLU A 110 -1.78 26.85 -2.04
CA GLU A 110 -0.36 26.68 -1.71
C GLU A 110 -0.13 26.82 -0.20
N MET A 111 -0.79 27.80 0.42
CA MET A 111 -0.69 28.03 1.87
C MET A 111 -1.22 26.83 2.67
N VAL A 112 -2.35 26.26 2.25
CA VAL A 112 -2.93 25.07 2.89
C VAL A 112 -2.03 23.85 2.69
N SER A 113 -1.53 23.63 1.47
CA SER A 113 -0.66 22.49 1.16
C SER A 113 0.64 22.53 1.96
N LEU A 114 1.37 23.66 1.93
CA LEU A 114 2.63 23.86 2.68
C LEU A 114 2.44 23.72 4.19
N SER A 115 1.29 24.17 4.72
CA SER A 115 0.95 23.99 6.14
C SER A 115 0.79 22.52 6.49
N ILE A 116 0.07 21.76 5.66
CA ILE A 116 -0.16 20.32 5.85
C ILE A 116 1.14 19.54 5.71
N GLU A 117 1.97 19.86 4.72
CA GLU A 117 3.27 19.23 4.51
C GLU A 117 4.19 19.46 5.73
N THR A 118 4.26 20.70 6.24
CA THR A 118 5.01 21.03 7.45
C THR A 118 4.51 20.20 8.65
N LEU A 119 3.18 20.10 8.84
CA LEU A 119 2.59 19.30 9.91
C LEU A 119 2.90 17.80 9.76
N ALA A 120 2.89 17.27 8.54
CA ALA A 120 3.23 15.89 8.25
C ALA A 120 4.69 15.60 8.64
N TRP A 121 5.66 16.40 8.17
CA TRP A 121 7.08 16.24 8.53
C TRP A 121 7.35 16.41 10.03
N MET A 122 6.69 17.40 10.67
CA MET A 122 6.78 17.56 12.13
C MET A 122 6.24 16.33 12.88
N SER A 123 5.16 15.72 12.40
CA SER A 123 4.61 14.49 13.00
C SER A 123 5.57 13.30 12.85
N ILE A 124 6.29 13.20 11.72
CA ILE A 124 7.33 12.18 11.49
C ILE A 124 8.50 12.39 12.45
N ILE A 125 8.95 13.63 12.66
CA ILE A 125 10.03 13.95 13.61
C ILE A 125 9.63 13.51 15.03
N VAL A 126 8.43 13.87 15.48
CA VAL A 126 7.91 13.48 16.80
C VAL A 126 7.83 11.96 16.94
N MET A 127 7.32 11.26 15.92
CA MET A 127 7.26 9.80 15.90
C MET A 127 8.66 9.18 16.03
N ASN A 128 9.64 9.63 15.23
CA ASN A 128 11.02 9.13 15.29
C ASN A 128 11.68 9.42 16.65
N LEU A 129 11.40 10.58 17.27
CA LEU A 129 11.88 10.92 18.61
C LEU A 129 11.35 9.95 19.67
N VAL A 130 10.05 9.61 19.63
CA VAL A 130 9.47 8.64 20.55
C VAL A 130 10.04 7.24 20.31
N GLU A 131 10.25 6.85 19.06
CA GLU A 131 10.85 5.56 18.70
C GLU A 131 12.24 5.38 19.28
N THR A 132 13.04 6.44 19.49
CA THR A 132 14.35 6.33 20.16
C THR A 132 14.28 5.79 21.59
N LYS A 133 13.10 5.90 22.24
CA LYS A 133 12.85 5.44 23.61
C LYS A 133 12.11 4.10 23.63
N VAL A 134 11.05 3.98 22.84
CA VAL A 134 10.16 2.82 22.81
C VAL A 134 9.81 2.50 21.37
N TYR A 135 10.14 1.29 20.92
CA TYR A 135 9.91 0.85 19.54
C TYR A 135 8.82 -0.23 19.46
N ILE A 136 7.92 -0.09 18.48
CA ILE A 136 6.85 -1.05 18.17
C ILE A 136 7.05 -1.56 16.73
N LYS A 137 6.96 -2.89 16.55
CA LYS A 137 7.08 -3.55 15.22
C LYS A 137 5.81 -3.43 14.39
N GLU A 138 4.66 -3.39 15.05
CA GLU A 138 3.35 -3.31 14.42
C GLU A 138 3.18 -1.98 13.67
N PHE A 139 2.46 -2.04 12.55
CA PHE A 139 2.17 -0.91 11.66
C PHE A 139 3.36 -0.16 11.03
N ARG A 140 4.61 -0.62 11.23
CA ARG A 140 5.83 -0.01 10.67
C ARG A 140 5.78 0.21 9.15
N TRP A 141 5.27 -0.75 8.40
CA TRP A 141 5.29 -0.69 6.93
C TRP A 141 4.33 0.35 6.36
N TYR A 142 3.24 0.68 7.05
CA TYR A 142 2.27 1.66 6.56
C TYR A 142 2.85 3.07 6.50
N VAL A 143 3.58 3.51 7.54
CA VAL A 143 4.26 4.82 7.52
C VAL A 143 5.31 4.87 6.41
N ARG A 144 6.03 3.78 6.16
CA ARG A 144 6.99 3.70 5.03
C ARG A 144 6.30 3.85 3.68
N PHE A 145 5.19 3.16 3.48
CA PHE A 145 4.39 3.30 2.25
C PHE A 145 3.84 4.72 2.11
N GLY A 146 3.42 5.36 3.20
CA GLY A 146 3.00 6.77 3.20
C GLY A 146 4.11 7.70 2.71
N VAL A 147 5.34 7.54 3.20
CA VAL A 147 6.50 8.33 2.75
C VAL A 147 6.84 8.07 1.29
N ILE A 148 6.77 6.82 0.82
CA ILE A 148 6.98 6.49 -0.60
C ILE A 148 5.92 7.17 -1.48
N TYR A 149 4.67 7.17 -1.04
CA TYR A 149 3.58 7.77 -1.79
C TYR A 149 3.73 9.29 -1.89
N ALA A 150 4.09 9.97 -0.80
CA ALA A 150 4.44 11.39 -0.81
C ALA A 150 5.62 11.69 -1.76
N LEU A 151 6.68 10.86 -1.72
CA LEU A 151 7.82 11.00 -2.64
C LEU A 151 7.44 10.86 -4.12
N VAL A 152 6.45 10.02 -4.44
CA VAL A 152 5.96 9.90 -5.83
C VAL A 152 5.28 11.21 -6.26
N GLY A 153 4.50 11.85 -5.37
CA GLY A 153 3.92 13.18 -5.62
C GLY A 153 4.98 14.23 -5.92
N GLU A 154 6.01 14.29 -5.08
CA GLU A 154 7.14 15.22 -5.25
C GLU A 154 7.94 15.00 -6.55
N LEU A 155 8.14 13.75 -6.96
CA LEU A 155 8.80 13.45 -8.24
C LEU A 155 7.99 13.94 -9.45
N VAL A 156 6.66 13.95 -9.36
CA VAL A 156 5.81 14.52 -10.40
C VAL A 156 6.00 16.03 -10.46
N ILE A 157 5.96 16.72 -9.31
CA ILE A 157 6.18 18.18 -9.24
C ILE A 157 7.59 18.54 -9.74
N LEU A 158 8.61 17.78 -9.36
CA LEU A 158 9.99 17.94 -9.80
C LEU A 158 10.10 17.94 -11.34
N ASN A 159 9.36 17.06 -12.02
CA ASN A 159 9.36 16.99 -13.48
C ASN A 159 8.82 18.30 -14.10
N PHE A 160 7.74 18.86 -13.54
CA PHE A 160 7.20 20.15 -13.97
C PHE A 160 8.16 21.31 -13.68
N VAL A 161 8.74 21.35 -12.47
CA VAL A 161 9.71 22.38 -12.08
C VAL A 161 10.96 22.33 -12.97
N PHE A 162 11.43 21.13 -13.32
CA PHE A 162 12.55 20.95 -14.23
C PHE A 162 12.23 21.47 -15.64
N SER A 163 11.02 21.20 -16.15
CA SER A 163 10.57 21.72 -17.45
C SER A 163 10.51 23.25 -17.47
N MET A 164 10.13 23.87 -16.36
CA MET A 164 9.93 25.32 -16.24
C MET A 164 11.09 26.07 -15.57
N GLN A 165 12.27 25.43 -15.46
CA GLN A 165 13.41 25.95 -14.69
C GLN A 165 13.87 27.37 -15.08
N SER A 166 13.65 27.79 -16.34
CA SER A 166 14.04 29.12 -16.84
C SER A 166 13.26 30.27 -16.20
N PHE A 167 12.05 30.01 -15.68
CA PHE A 167 11.17 31.02 -15.11
C PHE A 167 11.42 31.24 -13.60
N TYR A 168 12.18 30.35 -12.96
CA TYR A 168 12.43 30.43 -11.52
C TYR A 168 13.75 31.12 -11.18
N SER A 169 13.77 31.79 -10.03
CA SER A 169 15.02 32.30 -9.45
C SER A 169 15.95 31.15 -9.07
N ARG A 170 17.27 31.34 -9.20
CA ARG A 170 18.27 30.32 -8.82
C ARG A 170 18.17 29.93 -7.34
N PHE A 171 17.77 30.87 -6.49
CA PHE A 171 17.61 30.65 -5.06
C PHE A 171 16.42 29.73 -4.76
N THR A 172 15.26 29.99 -5.40
CA THR A 172 14.06 29.14 -5.27
C THR A 172 14.34 27.72 -5.74
N LEU A 173 14.99 27.56 -6.89
CA LEU A 173 15.37 26.25 -7.42
C LEU A 173 16.34 25.52 -6.50
N TYR A 174 17.34 26.23 -5.95
CA TYR A 174 18.31 25.61 -5.05
C TYR A 174 17.66 25.06 -3.77
N ILE A 175 16.78 25.83 -3.14
CA ILE A 175 16.04 25.40 -1.95
C ILE A 175 15.19 24.17 -2.27
N TYR A 176 14.41 24.22 -3.37
CA TYR A 176 13.53 23.13 -3.76
C TYR A 176 14.31 21.85 -4.08
N TYR A 177 15.32 21.91 -4.94
CA TYR A 177 16.13 20.74 -5.28
C TYR A 177 16.84 20.15 -4.06
N SER A 178 17.37 21.00 -3.17
CA SER A 178 18.01 20.53 -1.94
C SER A 178 17.01 19.77 -1.06
N SER A 179 15.76 20.22 -0.98
CA SER A 179 14.73 19.55 -0.19
C SER A 179 14.32 18.21 -0.80
N VAL A 180 14.04 18.15 -2.11
CA VAL A 180 13.71 16.89 -2.80
C VAL A 180 14.82 15.86 -2.62
N ILE A 181 16.09 16.28 -2.69
CA ILE A 181 17.23 15.40 -2.39
C ILE A 181 17.18 14.90 -0.94
N CYS A 182 16.94 15.78 0.03
CA CYS A 182 16.80 15.39 1.44
C CYS A 182 15.65 14.39 1.66
N GLN A 183 14.49 14.61 1.02
CA GLN A 183 13.34 13.72 1.11
C GLN A 183 13.63 12.35 0.48
N ILE A 184 14.28 12.29 -0.69
CA ILE A 184 14.69 11.03 -1.33
C ILE A 184 15.66 10.25 -0.44
N VAL A 185 16.66 10.94 0.13
CA VAL A 185 17.63 10.31 1.04
C VAL A 185 16.93 9.82 2.30
N PHE A 186 16.01 10.60 2.88
CA PHE A 186 15.20 10.19 4.02
C PHE A 186 14.37 8.93 3.71
N GLY A 187 13.66 8.91 2.59
CA GLY A 187 12.83 7.77 2.18
C GLY A 187 13.65 6.50 1.92
N ALA A 188 14.79 6.64 1.24
CA ALA A 188 15.70 5.52 0.98
C ALA A 188 16.24 4.92 2.29
N LEU A 189 16.68 5.77 3.22
CA LEU A 189 17.12 5.34 4.54
C LEU A 189 15.97 4.65 5.31
N LEU A 190 14.81 5.28 5.39
CA LEU A 190 13.63 4.72 6.07
C LEU A 190 13.24 3.32 5.55
N LEU A 191 13.35 3.10 4.23
CA LEU A 191 13.04 1.82 3.58
C LEU A 191 14.05 0.73 3.97
N VAL A 192 15.35 1.04 3.87
CA VAL A 192 16.46 0.10 4.12
C VAL A 192 16.61 -0.21 5.61
N HIS A 193 16.19 0.68 6.50
CA HIS A 193 16.37 0.51 7.93
C HIS A 193 15.60 -0.69 8.49
N LEU A 194 16.32 -1.71 8.96
CA LEU A 194 15.78 -2.81 9.75
C LEU A 194 16.52 -2.81 11.10
N PRO A 195 16.00 -2.14 12.15
CA PRO A 195 16.71 -2.02 13.41
C PRO A 195 16.85 -3.39 14.09
N HIS A 196 18.03 -3.66 14.63
CA HIS A 196 18.22 -4.74 15.59
C HIS A 196 17.56 -4.32 16.91
N LEU A 197 16.74 -5.22 17.48
CA LEU A 197 15.83 -4.90 18.58
C LEU A 197 16.16 -5.77 19.78
N ASN A 198 16.36 -5.13 20.93
CA ASN A 198 16.51 -5.81 22.21
C ASN A 198 15.14 -5.85 22.92
N PRO A 199 14.78 -6.97 23.57
CA PRO A 199 13.56 -7.03 24.38
C PRO A 199 13.63 -6.00 25.52
N PHE A 200 12.51 -5.31 25.78
CA PHE A 200 12.44 -4.29 26.83
C PHE A 200 12.58 -4.94 28.22
N PRO A 201 13.51 -4.49 29.08
CA PRO A 201 13.73 -5.11 30.39
C PRO A 201 12.51 -4.93 31.29
N GLY A 202 12.01 -6.03 31.87
CA GLY A 202 10.85 -6.02 32.78
C GLY A 202 9.49 -6.34 32.15
N TYR A 203 9.42 -6.59 30.84
CA TYR A 203 8.20 -7.09 30.20
C TYR A 203 8.23 -8.63 30.15
N ILE A 204 7.52 -9.27 31.07
CA ILE A 204 7.21 -10.70 30.98
C ILE A 204 6.04 -10.79 29.99
N PRO A 205 6.15 -11.48 28.85
CA PRO A 205 4.97 -11.76 28.05
C PRO A 205 3.99 -12.49 28.97
N LEU A 206 2.73 -12.04 29.02
CA LEU A 206 1.64 -12.88 29.52
C LEU A 206 1.69 -14.16 28.67
N ARG A 207 2.38 -15.17 29.20
CA ARG A 207 2.18 -16.55 28.86
C ARG A 207 0.70 -16.74 29.14
N SER A 208 -0.08 -17.00 28.10
CA SER A 208 -1.46 -17.43 28.24
C SER A 208 -1.51 -18.43 29.38
N GLU A 209 -2.09 -18.03 30.50
CA GLU A 209 -2.30 -18.93 31.62
C GLU A 209 -3.05 -20.13 31.05
N SER A 210 -2.44 -21.29 31.24
CA SER A 210 -3.12 -22.56 31.20
C SER A 210 -4.20 -22.50 32.27
N VAL A 211 -5.39 -22.05 31.89
CA VAL A 211 -6.60 -22.31 32.65
C VAL A 211 -6.86 -23.80 32.51
N ASP A 212 -6.49 -24.50 33.57
CA ASP A 212 -7.01 -25.80 33.94
C ASP A 212 -8.54 -25.65 34.06
N ASP A 213 -9.26 -26.05 33.01
CA ASP A 213 -10.67 -26.38 33.16
C ASP A 213 -10.92 -27.74 32.52
N LYS A 214 -10.91 -28.74 33.39
CA LYS A 214 -11.43 -30.08 33.17
C LYS A 214 -12.96 -30.04 33.07
N THR A 215 -13.52 -29.30 32.12
CA THR A 215 -14.96 -29.37 31.86
C THR A 215 -15.29 -28.94 30.43
N ASP A 216 -14.88 -29.74 29.44
CA ASP A 216 -15.60 -29.92 28.16
C ASP A 216 -14.87 -30.96 27.28
N GLU A 217 -14.54 -32.11 27.87
CA GLU A 217 -14.29 -33.33 27.10
C GLU A 217 -15.63 -33.91 26.66
N THR A 218 -16.37 -33.32 25.70
CA THR A 218 -17.45 -34.09 25.04
C THR A 218 -17.98 -33.60 23.69
N ILE A 219 -17.33 -32.70 22.94
CA ILE A 219 -17.75 -32.42 21.56
C ILE A 219 -16.55 -32.31 20.63
N LEU A 220 -16.43 -33.31 19.74
CA LEU A 220 -15.56 -33.41 18.54
C LEU A 220 -14.15 -33.99 18.75
N GLY A 221 -14.12 -35.30 18.99
CA GLY A 221 -13.02 -36.14 18.51
C GLY A 221 -13.10 -36.30 16.99
N GLU A 222 -12.13 -35.74 16.28
CA GLU A 222 -11.43 -36.30 15.11
C GLU A 222 -10.52 -35.21 14.55
N ASP A 223 -9.40 -35.62 13.95
CA ASP A 223 -8.43 -34.76 13.28
C ASP A 223 -9.09 -33.95 12.15
N HIS A 224 -9.65 -32.77 12.45
CA HIS A 224 -10.41 -31.98 11.47
C HIS A 224 -9.50 -31.42 10.36
N ILE A 225 -9.46 -32.11 9.22
CA ILE A 225 -8.87 -31.66 7.95
C ILE A 225 -9.62 -30.42 7.43
N CYS A 226 -8.92 -29.46 6.83
CA CYS A 226 -9.51 -28.22 6.29
C CYS A 226 -10.77 -28.49 5.44
N PRO A 227 -11.90 -27.80 5.71
CA PRO A 227 -13.16 -27.97 4.99
C PRO A 227 -13.15 -27.66 3.51
N GLU A 228 -12.14 -26.93 3.07
CA GLU A 228 -11.85 -26.68 1.67
C GLU A 228 -11.82 -27.95 0.82
N ARG A 229 -11.34 -29.08 1.38
CA ARG A 229 -11.18 -30.34 0.64
C ARG A 229 -12.51 -30.96 0.22
N TYR A 230 -13.55 -30.81 1.03
CA TYR A 230 -14.88 -31.35 0.80
C TYR A 230 -15.91 -30.27 0.42
N ALA A 231 -15.51 -29.02 0.30
CA ALA A 231 -16.37 -27.93 -0.12
C ALA A 231 -16.79 -28.07 -1.59
N CYS A 232 -18.07 -27.85 -1.87
CA CYS A 232 -18.58 -27.72 -3.23
C CYS A 232 -17.88 -26.57 -3.98
N ILE A 233 -17.80 -26.66 -5.31
CA ILE A 233 -17.08 -25.71 -6.16
C ILE A 233 -17.50 -24.25 -5.89
N LEU A 234 -18.80 -24.01 -5.67
CA LEU A 234 -19.31 -22.68 -5.35
C LEU A 234 -18.78 -22.16 -4.00
N SER A 235 -18.82 -22.99 -2.95
CA SER A 235 -18.30 -22.64 -1.62
C SER A 235 -16.77 -22.43 -1.64
N ARG A 236 -16.05 -23.19 -2.47
CA ARG A 236 -14.61 -22.99 -2.69
C ARG A 236 -14.29 -21.67 -3.38
N ILE A 237 -15.13 -21.23 -4.31
CA ILE A 237 -14.95 -19.95 -5.02
C ILE A 237 -15.33 -18.76 -4.13
N SER A 238 -16.40 -18.86 -3.35
CA SER A 238 -16.89 -17.77 -2.50
C SER A 238 -16.28 -17.74 -1.09
N PHE A 239 -15.30 -18.60 -0.80
CA PHE A 239 -14.74 -18.83 0.54
C PHE A 239 -15.79 -19.14 1.62
N GLY A 240 -16.95 -19.68 1.24
CA GLY A 240 -18.04 -19.98 2.17
C GLY A 240 -17.66 -21.03 3.21
N TRP A 241 -16.65 -21.85 2.94
CA TRP A 241 -16.14 -22.85 3.87
C TRP A 241 -15.45 -22.26 5.12
N ILE A 242 -15.01 -20.99 5.07
CA ILE A 242 -14.37 -20.30 6.22
C ILE A 242 -15.42 -19.68 7.16
N THR A 243 -16.64 -19.40 6.67
CA THR A 243 -17.73 -18.76 7.42
C THR A 243 -17.99 -19.33 8.83
N PRO A 244 -17.97 -20.65 9.10
CA PRO A 244 -18.15 -21.16 10.46
C PRO A 244 -17.07 -20.66 11.43
N LEU A 245 -15.80 -20.64 11.02
CA LEU A 245 -14.70 -20.15 11.86
C LEU A 245 -14.79 -18.64 12.10
N LEU A 246 -15.19 -17.86 11.09
CA LEU A 246 -15.42 -16.41 11.25
C LEU A 246 -16.56 -16.12 12.21
N ARG A 247 -17.66 -16.87 12.13
CA ARG A 247 -18.78 -16.76 13.08
C ARG A 247 -18.34 -17.11 14.50
N GLN A 248 -17.51 -18.13 14.65
CA GLN A 248 -16.95 -18.51 15.95
C GLN A 248 -16.05 -17.40 16.51
N GLY A 249 -15.18 -16.81 15.67
CA GLY A 249 -14.29 -15.70 16.03
C GLY A 249 -15.02 -14.40 16.40
N TYR A 250 -16.22 -14.20 15.85
CA TYR A 250 -17.11 -13.10 16.23
C TYR A 250 -17.68 -13.29 17.64
N ASN A 251 -17.99 -14.53 18.02
CA ASN A 251 -18.60 -14.85 19.32
C ASN A 251 -17.57 -15.03 20.44
N ARG A 252 -16.40 -15.61 20.13
CA ARG A 252 -15.32 -15.84 21.09
C ARG A 252 -13.95 -15.72 20.42
N PRO A 253 -12.88 -15.33 21.14
CA PRO A 253 -11.53 -15.38 20.61
C PRO A 253 -11.15 -16.79 20.13
N ILE A 254 -10.56 -16.89 18.93
CA ILE A 254 -10.13 -18.17 18.35
C ILE A 254 -8.87 -18.68 19.04
N THR A 255 -8.86 -19.96 19.41
CA THR A 255 -7.68 -20.64 19.98
C THR A 255 -7.05 -21.61 18.98
N GLU A 256 -5.80 -22.02 19.20
CA GLU A 256 -5.08 -22.95 18.30
C GLU A 256 -5.83 -24.27 18.06
N LYS A 257 -6.65 -24.70 19.03
CA LYS A 257 -7.44 -25.94 18.95
C LYS A 257 -8.66 -25.82 18.02
N ASP A 258 -9.13 -24.60 17.78
CA ASP A 258 -10.30 -24.32 16.92
C ASP A 258 -9.94 -24.26 15.42
N VAL A 259 -8.64 -24.28 15.11
CA VAL A 259 -8.10 -24.12 13.76
C VAL A 259 -7.94 -25.50 13.10
N TRP A 260 -8.22 -25.59 11.79
CA TRP A 260 -8.19 -26.88 11.08
C TRP A 260 -6.75 -27.38 10.84
N LYS A 261 -6.56 -28.67 10.55
CA LYS A 261 -5.25 -29.20 10.15
C LYS A 261 -4.96 -28.95 8.68
N LEU A 262 -3.73 -28.56 8.38
CA LEU A 262 -3.26 -28.35 7.01
C LEU A 262 -3.39 -29.64 6.17
N ASP A 263 -3.88 -29.50 4.93
CA ASP A 263 -4.03 -30.65 4.03
C ASP A 263 -2.67 -31.23 3.62
N SER A 264 -2.66 -32.53 3.36
CA SER A 264 -1.48 -33.35 3.07
C SER A 264 -0.58 -32.80 1.96
N TRP A 265 -1.15 -32.19 0.93
CA TRP A 265 -0.43 -31.63 -0.21
C TRP A 265 0.37 -30.34 0.09
N ASP A 266 0.04 -29.65 1.20
CA ASP A 266 0.62 -28.37 1.60
C ASP A 266 1.57 -28.53 2.79
N LYS A 267 1.69 -29.75 3.33
CA LYS A 267 2.67 -30.10 4.35
C LYS A 267 4.09 -29.95 3.83
N THR A 268 4.97 -29.42 4.69
CA THR A 268 6.38 -29.17 4.38
C THR A 268 7.10 -30.44 3.93
N GLU A 269 6.78 -31.59 4.54
CA GLU A 269 7.38 -32.88 4.20
C GLU A 269 7.12 -33.28 2.75
N THR A 270 5.87 -33.18 2.30
CA THR A 270 5.44 -33.54 0.94
C THR A 270 6.04 -32.60 -0.10
N LEU A 271 6.04 -31.29 0.19
CA LEU A 271 6.66 -30.28 -0.67
C LEU A 271 8.19 -30.43 -0.77
N SER A 272 8.85 -30.66 0.36
CA SER A 272 10.29 -30.86 0.43
C SER A 272 10.69 -32.14 -0.30
N ALA A 273 10.00 -33.26 -0.07
CA ALA A 273 10.26 -34.52 -0.77
C ALA A 273 10.10 -34.38 -2.29
N ARG A 274 9.06 -33.67 -2.75
CA ARG A 274 8.83 -33.40 -4.17
C ARG A 274 9.93 -32.52 -4.77
N PHE A 275 10.34 -31.47 -4.07
CA PHE A 275 11.45 -30.62 -4.50
C PHE A 275 12.78 -31.38 -4.55
N GLN A 276 13.10 -32.17 -3.52
CA GLN A 276 14.34 -32.96 -3.46
C GLN A 276 14.43 -33.97 -4.61
N ARG A 277 13.31 -34.63 -4.96
CA ARG A 277 13.24 -35.51 -6.12
C ARG A 277 13.57 -34.77 -7.43
N CYS A 278 12.98 -33.58 -7.63
CA CYS A 278 13.28 -32.75 -8.80
C CYS A 278 14.73 -32.24 -8.80
N TRP A 279 15.27 -31.89 -7.64
CA TRP A 279 16.65 -31.40 -7.48
C TRP A 279 17.69 -32.48 -7.74
N THR A 280 17.45 -33.72 -7.29
CA THR A 280 18.36 -34.85 -7.54
C THR A 280 18.46 -35.15 -9.04
N GLU A 281 17.34 -35.08 -9.76
CA GLU A 281 17.32 -35.26 -11.21
C GLU A 281 18.03 -34.11 -11.95
N GLU A 282 17.83 -32.87 -11.52
CA GLU A 282 18.48 -31.70 -12.12
C GLU A 282 19.99 -31.66 -11.83
N SER A 283 20.42 -32.14 -10.66
CA SER A 283 21.83 -32.19 -10.23
C SER A 283 22.69 -33.12 -11.07
N ARG A 284 22.06 -34.10 -11.77
CA ARG A 284 22.75 -35.01 -12.70
C ARG A 284 23.04 -34.37 -14.07
N ARG A 285 22.51 -33.18 -14.34
CA ARG A 285 22.72 -32.46 -15.60
C ARG A 285 24.03 -31.70 -15.60
N LYS A 286 24.62 -31.50 -16.79
CA LYS A 286 25.89 -30.74 -16.97
C LYS A 286 25.85 -29.30 -16.41
N LYS A 287 24.67 -28.67 -16.33
CA LYS A 287 24.46 -27.33 -15.75
C LYS A 287 23.18 -27.35 -14.90
N PRO A 288 23.29 -27.63 -13.58
CA PRO A 288 22.13 -27.69 -12.70
C PRO A 288 21.59 -26.28 -12.41
N TRP A 289 20.28 -26.08 -12.61
CA TRP A 289 19.63 -24.78 -12.43
C TRP A 289 18.50 -24.88 -11.39
N LEU A 290 18.64 -24.14 -10.28
CA LEU A 290 17.66 -24.14 -9.18
C LEU A 290 16.24 -23.80 -9.63
N LEU A 291 16.09 -22.77 -10.48
CA LEU A 291 14.79 -22.36 -11.00
C LEU A 291 14.11 -23.47 -11.82
N ARG A 292 14.89 -24.33 -12.49
CA ARG A 292 14.35 -25.46 -13.26
C ARG A 292 13.81 -26.54 -12.34
N ALA A 293 14.55 -26.87 -11.27
CA ALA A 293 14.08 -27.81 -10.24
C ALA A 293 12.84 -27.28 -9.50
N LEU A 294 12.81 -25.97 -9.19
CA LEU A 294 11.67 -25.32 -8.57
C LEU A 294 10.44 -25.30 -9.49
N ASN A 295 10.63 -25.01 -10.78
CA ASN A 295 9.55 -25.07 -11.77
C ASN A 295 9.04 -26.51 -11.99
N CYS A 296 9.90 -27.52 -11.85
CA CYS A 296 9.49 -28.92 -11.90
C CYS A 296 8.61 -29.31 -10.70
N SER A 297 8.94 -28.83 -9.49
CA SER A 297 8.19 -29.18 -8.28
C SER A 297 6.89 -28.37 -8.09
N LEU A 298 6.92 -27.07 -8.39
CA LEU A 298 5.82 -26.11 -8.13
C LEU A 298 5.20 -25.48 -9.39
N GLY A 299 5.86 -25.61 -10.55
CA GLY A 299 5.55 -24.82 -11.74
C GLY A 299 4.16 -25.03 -12.30
N GLY A 300 3.61 -26.25 -12.25
CA GLY A 300 2.26 -26.52 -12.80
C GLY A 300 1.17 -25.62 -12.20
N ARG A 301 1.21 -25.39 -10.87
CA ARG A 301 0.27 -24.48 -10.18
C ARG A 301 0.60 -23.02 -10.46
N PHE A 302 1.89 -22.69 -10.51
CA PHE A 302 2.36 -21.34 -10.81
C PHE A 302 1.93 -20.87 -12.20
N TRP A 303 2.16 -21.67 -13.25
CA TRP A 303 1.79 -21.35 -14.63
C TRP A 303 0.28 -21.29 -14.81
N TYR A 304 -0.47 -22.20 -14.17
CA TYR A 304 -1.92 -22.13 -14.18
C TYR A 304 -2.40 -20.83 -13.52
N GLY A 305 -1.86 -20.43 -12.37
CA GLY A 305 -2.17 -19.14 -11.76
C GLY A 305 -1.81 -17.96 -12.66
N GLY A 306 -0.62 -17.98 -13.28
CA GLY A 306 -0.15 -16.94 -14.20
C GLY A 306 -1.08 -16.74 -15.39
N LEU A 307 -1.58 -17.82 -16.00
CA LEU A 307 -2.55 -17.74 -17.10
C LEU A 307 -3.83 -17.02 -16.69
N PHE A 308 -4.35 -17.33 -15.49
CA PHE A 308 -5.55 -16.67 -14.95
C PHE A 308 -5.31 -15.19 -14.64
N LYS A 309 -4.09 -14.81 -14.23
CA LYS A 309 -3.70 -13.41 -14.00
C LYS A 309 -3.61 -12.61 -15.28
N VAL A 310 -2.96 -13.15 -16.31
CA VAL A 310 -2.92 -12.53 -17.63
C VAL A 310 -4.35 -12.31 -18.15
N GLY A 311 -5.22 -13.32 -18.02
CA GLY A 311 -6.63 -13.17 -18.37
C GLY A 311 -7.34 -12.07 -17.57
N SER A 312 -7.07 -11.97 -16.27
CA SER A 312 -7.61 -10.92 -15.40
C SER A 312 -7.14 -9.52 -15.83
N ASP A 313 -5.86 -9.36 -16.14
CA ASP A 313 -5.27 -8.09 -16.53
C ASP A 313 -5.81 -7.65 -17.90
N LEU A 314 -5.97 -8.59 -18.84
CA LEU A 314 -6.64 -8.33 -20.12
C LEU A 314 -8.10 -7.88 -19.92
N CYS A 315 -8.85 -8.53 -19.03
CA CYS A 315 -10.22 -8.11 -18.70
C CYS A 315 -10.28 -6.72 -18.07
N GLN A 316 -9.24 -6.28 -17.35
CA GLN A 316 -9.20 -4.95 -16.75
C GLN A 316 -9.16 -3.83 -17.80
N PHE A 317 -8.52 -4.06 -18.95
CA PHE A 317 -8.49 -3.10 -20.06
C PHE A 317 -9.83 -3.01 -20.83
N VAL A 318 -10.68 -4.04 -20.73
CA VAL A 318 -12.00 -4.06 -21.40
C VAL A 318 -12.94 -2.99 -20.82
N GLY A 319 -12.83 -2.67 -19.53
CA GLY A 319 -13.68 -1.67 -18.87
C GLY A 319 -13.59 -0.28 -19.51
N PRO A 320 -12.41 0.37 -19.52
CA PRO A 320 -12.22 1.68 -20.16
C PRO A 320 -12.54 1.68 -21.65
N LEU A 321 -12.25 0.58 -22.36
CA LEU A 321 -12.51 0.45 -23.79
C LEU A 321 -14.02 0.43 -24.10
N LEU A 322 -14.80 -0.34 -23.34
CA LEU A 322 -16.25 -0.39 -23.47
C LEU A 322 -16.90 0.93 -23.03
N LEU A 323 -16.36 1.59 -22.00
CA LEU A 323 -16.86 2.90 -21.56
C LEU A 323 -16.67 3.95 -22.65
N ASN A 324 -15.52 3.99 -23.32
CA ASN A 324 -15.27 4.93 -24.41
C ASN A 324 -16.24 4.71 -25.59
N ARG A 325 -16.51 3.44 -25.95
CA ARG A 325 -17.49 3.10 -26.98
C ARG A 325 -18.92 3.45 -26.62
N LEU A 326 -19.28 3.33 -25.34
CA LEU A 326 -20.58 3.77 -24.84
C LEU A 326 -20.72 5.30 -24.96
N LEU A 327 -19.69 6.05 -24.59
CA LEU A 327 -19.70 7.51 -24.71
C LEU A 327 -19.81 7.96 -26.18
N GLU A 328 -19.04 7.35 -27.08
CA GLU A 328 -19.11 7.61 -28.54
C GLU A 328 -20.52 7.34 -29.11
N SER A 329 -21.17 6.26 -28.65
CA SER A 329 -22.52 5.88 -29.09
C SER A 329 -23.60 6.83 -28.58
N LEU A 330 -23.43 7.36 -27.36
CA LEU A 330 -24.30 8.39 -26.79
C LEU A 330 -24.17 9.71 -27.54
N GLU A 331 -22.96 10.07 -27.95
CA GLU A 331 -22.69 11.29 -28.73
C GLU A 331 -23.29 11.22 -30.14
N ARG A 332 -23.21 10.05 -30.80
CA ARG A 332 -23.80 9.81 -32.13
C ARG A 332 -25.33 9.62 -32.13
N ARG A 333 -25.98 9.55 -30.96
CA ARG A 333 -27.43 9.23 -30.81
C ARG A 333 -27.84 7.93 -31.50
N ASP A 334 -27.02 6.90 -31.34
CA ASP A 334 -27.35 5.55 -31.80
C ASP A 334 -28.58 4.98 -31.05
N PRO A 335 -29.27 3.97 -31.60
CA PRO A 335 -30.44 3.37 -30.96
C PRO A 335 -30.12 2.77 -29.58
N ALA A 336 -31.03 2.97 -28.61
CA ALA A 336 -30.84 2.66 -27.19
C ALA A 336 -30.43 1.21 -26.88
N TRP A 337 -30.77 0.24 -27.74
CA TRP A 337 -30.35 -1.16 -27.61
C TRP A 337 -28.82 -1.32 -27.59
N ILE A 338 -28.08 -0.50 -28.34
CA ILE A 338 -26.61 -0.56 -28.40
C ILE A 338 -26.01 -0.12 -27.05
N GLY A 339 -26.58 0.90 -26.42
CA GLY A 339 -26.21 1.32 -25.07
C GLY A 339 -26.49 0.23 -24.02
N HIS A 340 -27.64 -0.43 -24.08
CA HIS A 340 -27.95 -1.56 -23.20
C HIS A 340 -26.99 -2.74 -23.39
N LEU A 341 -26.58 -3.03 -24.62
CA LEU A 341 -25.58 -4.05 -24.92
C LEU A 341 -24.22 -3.72 -24.27
N TYR A 342 -23.73 -2.48 -24.44
CA TYR A 342 -22.47 -2.06 -23.81
C TYR A 342 -22.55 -2.06 -22.27
N ALA A 343 -23.66 -1.57 -21.70
CA ALA A 343 -23.87 -1.61 -20.25
C ALA A 343 -23.89 -3.06 -19.70
N PHE A 344 -24.54 -3.98 -20.42
CA PHE A 344 -24.53 -5.40 -20.08
C PHE A 344 -23.14 -6.01 -20.19
N LEU A 345 -22.38 -5.67 -21.23
CA LEU A 345 -21.00 -6.12 -21.42
C LEU A 345 -20.06 -5.59 -20.31
N ILE A 346 -20.24 -4.33 -19.88
CA ILE A 346 -19.52 -3.75 -18.74
C ILE A 346 -19.88 -4.51 -17.46
N PHE A 347 -21.17 -4.74 -17.20
CA PHE A 347 -21.62 -5.48 -16.01
C PHE A 347 -21.05 -6.91 -15.97
N VAL A 348 -21.15 -7.65 -17.08
CA VAL A 348 -20.57 -9.00 -17.20
C VAL A 348 -19.06 -8.97 -17.07
N GLY A 349 -18.39 -7.98 -17.64
CA GLY A 349 -16.95 -7.76 -17.54
C GLY A 349 -16.50 -7.54 -16.10
N VAL A 350 -17.18 -6.66 -15.37
CA VAL A 350 -16.88 -6.35 -13.96
C VAL A 350 -17.18 -7.53 -13.04
N VAL A 351 -18.30 -8.25 -13.25
CA VAL A 351 -18.63 -9.45 -12.45
C VAL A 351 -17.66 -10.59 -12.72
N ARG A 352 -17.29 -10.85 -13.98
CA ARG A 352 -16.25 -11.83 -14.31
C ARG A 352 -14.89 -11.41 -13.77
N PHE A 353 -14.54 -10.13 -13.83
CA PHE A 353 -13.30 -9.58 -13.29
C PHE A 353 -13.19 -9.84 -11.79
N ASN A 354 -14.21 -9.51 -10.99
CA ASN A 354 -14.19 -9.75 -9.55
C ASN A 354 -14.05 -11.24 -9.22
N LEU A 355 -14.75 -12.11 -9.96
CA LEU A 355 -14.66 -13.56 -9.77
C LEU A 355 -13.30 -14.14 -10.21
N HIS A 356 -12.69 -13.61 -11.27
CA HIS A 356 -11.38 -14.03 -11.75
C HIS A 356 -10.23 -13.48 -10.90
N HIS A 357 -10.34 -12.24 -10.39
CA HIS A 357 -9.36 -11.63 -9.52
C HIS A 357 -9.23 -12.43 -8.21
N ILE A 358 -10.37 -12.84 -7.64
CA ILE A 358 -10.42 -13.74 -6.48
C ILE A 358 -9.75 -15.10 -6.78
N LYS A 359 -10.02 -15.70 -7.95
CA LYS A 359 -9.37 -16.96 -8.38
C LYS A 359 -7.88 -16.81 -8.66
N SER A 360 -7.46 -15.69 -9.25
CA SER A 360 -6.06 -15.40 -9.54
C SER A 360 -5.27 -15.21 -8.25
N ILE A 361 -5.84 -14.53 -7.25
CA ILE A 361 -5.26 -14.46 -5.91
C ILE A 361 -5.15 -15.87 -5.35
N TYR A 362 -6.22 -16.66 -5.33
CA TYR A 362 -6.20 -18.03 -4.79
C TYR A 362 -5.13 -18.95 -5.44
N PHE A 363 -4.99 -18.90 -6.77
CA PHE A 363 -4.09 -19.82 -7.50
C PHE A 363 -2.62 -19.36 -7.55
N ILE A 364 -2.35 -18.06 -7.65
CA ILE A 364 -0.98 -17.50 -7.62
C ILE A 364 -0.42 -17.48 -6.19
N ALA A 365 -1.29 -17.33 -5.18
CA ALA A 365 -0.92 -17.32 -3.77
C ALA A 365 -0.40 -18.65 -3.23
N SER A 366 -0.90 -19.76 -3.77
CA SER A 366 -0.71 -21.09 -3.19
C SER A 366 0.75 -21.56 -3.19
N PRO A 367 1.61 -21.27 -4.20
CA PRO A 367 2.98 -21.78 -4.17
C PRO A 367 4.07 -20.76 -3.75
N ILE A 368 3.90 -19.43 -3.91
CA ILE A 368 5.06 -18.49 -3.91
C ILE A 368 4.80 -17.20 -3.10
N ILE A 369 4.79 -17.29 -1.77
CA ILE A 369 5.29 -16.24 -0.85
C ILE A 369 4.28 -15.21 -0.26
N ALA A 370 3.23 -14.71 -0.92
CA ALA A 370 2.49 -13.55 -0.34
C ALA A 370 1.20 -13.84 0.47
N PRO A 371 0.30 -14.76 0.10
CA PRO A 371 -0.93 -15.02 0.90
C PRO A 371 -0.91 -16.33 1.69
N ARG A 372 0.27 -16.92 1.90
CA ARG A 372 0.49 -18.06 2.82
C ARG A 372 0.12 -17.76 4.27
N TRP A 373 -0.22 -16.51 4.61
CA TRP A 373 -0.72 -16.13 5.93
C TRP A 373 -2.17 -16.56 6.15
N PHE A 374 -3.06 -16.43 5.16
CA PHE A 374 -4.51 -16.57 5.42
C PHE A 374 -4.94 -18.03 5.60
N THR A 375 -4.45 -18.95 4.77
CA THR A 375 -4.72 -20.39 4.95
C THR A 375 -3.94 -20.97 6.14
N LYS A 376 -2.77 -20.40 6.51
CA LYS A 376 -2.03 -20.81 7.72
C LYS A 376 -2.57 -20.21 9.03
N LEU A 377 -3.30 -19.10 8.96
CA LEU A 377 -4.05 -18.53 10.08
C LEU A 377 -5.28 -19.38 10.42
N VAL A 378 -5.81 -20.08 9.41
CA VAL A 378 -7.10 -20.80 9.47
C VAL A 378 -6.91 -22.32 9.45
N CYS A 379 -5.73 -22.81 9.02
CA CYS A 379 -5.31 -24.19 9.14
C CYS A 379 -3.85 -24.29 9.64
N VAL A 380 -3.58 -25.01 10.73
CA VAL A 380 -2.26 -25.16 11.37
C VAL A 380 -1.71 -26.58 11.25
#